data_AF-A0A517MFL4-F1
#
_entry.id   AF-A0A517MFL4-F1
#
_cell.length_a   1.000
_cell.length_b   1.000
_cell.length_c   1.000
_cell.angle_alpha   90.00
_cell.angle_beta   90.00
_cell.angle_gamma   90.00
#
_symmetry.space_group_name_H-M   'P 1'
#
loop_
_entity.id
_entity.type
_entity.pdbx_description
1 polymer ?
#
loop_
_entity_poly.entity_id
_entity_poly.type
_entity_poly.pdbx_seq_one_letter_code
_entity_poly.pdbx_strand_id
1 'polypeptide(L)'
;MQIQSPRRPKSKSAGGQAKGIWQGATCLLVLFAGIPLLAGEKRARPPSFDNARLDSVFYSDLSSAVQPTRPSAPELRGAAIAKATAAANSADKPAGQDDESGQGWEKLISAVSLEDEIKSTKLRFDAVITSPGPFKSGGYQDARNDLSMLATLFAVIAEYDGEVRWKDESAAARDLMARTAFNCKAGSVQVYNEAKLRKTDLQDLVGGSGLNSREAEPENDWSMIVDRTPLMEFLDRALYDELQPNSNDAKSVTENKDKLRKNAELIAMVGNVMTREGLADAEDEEYQKLAQEMVKSALSIRTGLEKNDAAAVRAAVGAVSQSCTACHDQYR
;
A
#
# COMPACT_ATOMS: atom_id res chain seq x y z
N MET A 1 -19.00 -44.79 40.51
CA MET A 1 -19.46 -43.94 39.38
C MET A 1 -18.81 -44.49 38.12
N GLN A 2 -19.58 -45.23 37.32
CA GLN A 2 -19.07 -46.05 36.21
C GLN A 2 -18.90 -45.21 34.94
N ILE A 3 -17.73 -45.34 34.31
CA ILE A 3 -17.40 -44.77 33.01
C ILE A 3 -17.89 -45.75 31.93
N GLN A 4 -18.86 -45.33 31.11
CA GLN A 4 -19.31 -46.08 29.93
C GLN A 4 -18.78 -45.41 28.66
N SER A 5 -18.00 -46.15 27.88
CA SER A 5 -17.55 -45.80 26.52
C SER A 5 -18.58 -46.25 25.49
N PRO A 6 -18.87 -45.47 24.42
CA PRO A 6 -19.75 -45.92 23.36
C PRO A 6 -19.01 -46.72 22.26
N ARG A 7 -19.80 -47.62 21.66
CA ARG A 7 -19.44 -48.79 20.85
C ARG A 7 -19.16 -48.44 19.38
N ARG A 8 -18.22 -49.16 18.74
CA ARG A 8 -18.07 -49.25 17.28
C ARG A 8 -19.24 -50.02 16.64
N PRO A 9 -19.78 -49.59 15.49
CA PRO A 9 -20.64 -50.45 14.67
C PRO A 9 -19.81 -51.36 13.74
N LYS A 10 -20.26 -52.62 13.65
CA LYS A 10 -19.74 -53.67 12.76
C LYS A 10 -20.26 -53.52 11.33
N SER A 11 -19.46 -54.03 10.40
CA SER A 11 -19.68 -54.20 8.98
C SER A 11 -20.92 -55.03 8.61
N LYS A 12 -21.48 -54.74 7.44
CA LYS A 12 -22.19 -55.73 6.62
C LYS A 12 -21.77 -55.57 5.15
N SER A 13 -21.16 -56.62 4.64
CA SER A 13 -20.99 -56.91 3.21
C SER A 13 -22.16 -57.77 2.72
N ALA A 14 -22.66 -57.45 1.55
CA ALA A 14 -23.39 -58.31 0.63
C ALA A 14 -23.06 -57.73 -0.76
N GLY A 15 -22.55 -58.46 -1.75
CA GLY A 15 -22.87 -59.83 -2.12
C GLY A 15 -23.68 -59.76 -3.42
N GLY A 16 -22.99 -59.72 -4.57
CA GLY A 16 -23.62 -59.70 -5.89
C GLY A 16 -22.64 -60.17 -6.96
N GLN A 17 -22.65 -61.48 -7.23
CA GLN A 17 -21.99 -62.14 -8.36
C GLN A 17 -22.92 -62.20 -9.57
N ALA A 18 -22.38 -61.93 -10.76
CA ALA A 18 -22.71 -62.62 -12.03
C ALA A 18 -21.58 -62.30 -13.04
N LYS A 19 -20.73 -63.28 -13.40
CA LYS A 19 -20.75 -64.05 -14.67
C LYS A 19 -20.89 -63.12 -15.89
N GLY A 20 -19.89 -62.85 -16.71
CA GLY A 20 -18.87 -63.72 -17.29
C GLY A 20 -19.15 -63.80 -18.80
N ILE A 21 -18.16 -63.52 -19.65
CA ILE A 21 -17.86 -64.20 -20.93
C ILE A 21 -16.59 -63.58 -21.54
N TRP A 22 -15.78 -64.51 -22.03
CA TRP A 22 -14.47 -64.45 -22.63
C TRP A 22 -14.58 -64.12 -24.13
N GLN A 23 -13.62 -63.41 -24.71
CA GLN A 23 -13.02 -63.59 -26.06
C GLN A 23 -12.61 -62.26 -26.72
N GLY A 24 -11.42 -62.26 -27.33
CA GLY A 24 -11.04 -61.26 -28.33
C GLY A 24 -9.73 -60.54 -28.07
N ALA A 25 -8.63 -61.28 -27.96
CA ALA A 25 -7.30 -60.73 -28.16
C ALA A 25 -7.14 -60.34 -29.64
N THR A 26 -7.13 -59.04 -29.94
CA THR A 26 -6.68 -58.52 -31.23
C THR A 26 -5.48 -57.62 -30.99
N CYS A 27 -4.32 -58.19 -31.25
CA CYS A 27 -3.02 -57.55 -31.23
C CYS A 27 -2.94 -56.61 -32.45
N LEU A 28 -3.11 -55.31 -32.25
CA LEU A 28 -2.86 -54.30 -33.29
C LEU A 28 -1.38 -53.90 -33.24
N LEU A 29 -0.58 -54.56 -34.07
CA LEU A 29 0.81 -54.24 -34.38
C LEU A 29 0.84 -52.90 -35.13
N VAL A 30 1.06 -51.79 -34.41
CA VAL A 30 1.37 -50.49 -35.00
C VAL A 30 2.87 -50.45 -35.27
N LEU A 31 3.23 -50.56 -36.55
CA LEU A 31 4.56 -50.24 -37.08
C LEU A 31 4.87 -48.76 -36.82
N PHE A 32 5.62 -48.48 -35.75
CA PHE A 32 6.30 -47.19 -35.60
C PHE A 32 7.55 -47.20 -36.48
N ALA A 33 7.44 -46.58 -37.66
CA ALA A 33 8.58 -46.18 -38.45
C ALA A 33 9.39 -45.15 -37.64
N GLY A 34 10.67 -45.43 -37.42
CA GLY A 34 11.60 -44.55 -36.71
C GLY A 34 11.80 -43.24 -37.47
N ILE A 35 11.36 -42.14 -36.88
CA ILE A 35 11.75 -40.79 -37.27
C ILE A 35 12.91 -40.40 -36.34
N PRO A 36 14.12 -40.07 -36.86
CA PRO A 36 15.18 -39.52 -36.03
C PRO A 36 14.77 -38.11 -35.57
N LEU A 37 14.44 -37.96 -34.29
CA LEU A 37 14.33 -36.68 -33.61
C LEU A 37 15.73 -36.08 -33.43
N LEU A 38 16.26 -35.47 -34.49
CA LEU A 38 17.28 -34.44 -34.35
C LEU A 38 16.58 -33.13 -33.95
N ALA A 39 16.23 -33.02 -32.68
CA ALA A 39 15.83 -31.76 -32.08
C ALA A 39 17.05 -30.85 -32.02
N GLY A 40 17.30 -30.11 -33.10
CA GLY A 40 18.22 -28.99 -33.08
C GLY A 40 17.74 -28.00 -32.05
N GLU A 41 18.52 -27.81 -31.00
CA GLU A 41 18.27 -26.86 -29.92
C GLU A 41 18.24 -25.45 -30.52
N LYS A 42 17.04 -24.99 -30.87
CA LYS A 42 16.84 -23.70 -31.52
C LYS A 42 17.00 -22.63 -30.44
N ARG A 43 18.24 -22.17 -30.26
CA ARG A 43 18.54 -21.03 -29.37
C ARG A 43 17.63 -19.86 -29.74
N ALA A 44 17.01 -19.26 -28.73
CA ALA A 44 16.22 -18.05 -28.90
C ALA A 44 17.08 -16.99 -29.63
N ARG A 45 16.48 -16.28 -30.59
CA ARG A 45 17.17 -15.15 -31.23
C ARG A 45 17.53 -14.14 -30.14
N PRO A 46 18.77 -13.61 -30.13
CA PRO A 46 19.15 -12.58 -29.19
C PRO A 46 18.20 -11.38 -29.34
N PRO A 47 17.80 -10.74 -28.24
CA PRO A 47 16.98 -9.53 -28.30
C PRO A 47 17.73 -8.45 -29.10
N SER A 48 17.04 -7.76 -30.00
CA SER A 48 17.60 -6.56 -30.63
C SER A 48 17.24 -5.35 -29.79
N PHE A 49 18.26 -4.64 -29.32
CA PHE A 49 18.07 -3.38 -28.62
C PHE A 49 18.01 -2.26 -29.65
N ASP A 50 16.98 -1.44 -29.56
CA ASP A 50 16.87 -0.19 -30.33
C ASP A 50 17.71 0.87 -29.61
N ASN A 51 18.85 1.24 -30.19
CA ASN A 51 19.78 2.19 -29.61
C ASN A 51 19.12 3.57 -29.40
N ALA A 52 18.18 3.96 -30.26
CA ALA A 52 17.46 5.24 -30.11
C ALA A 52 16.61 5.29 -28.83
N ARG A 53 16.22 4.13 -28.28
CA ARG A 53 15.46 4.01 -27.04
C ARG A 53 16.34 4.09 -25.80
N LEU A 54 17.63 3.71 -25.92
CA LEU A 54 18.61 3.70 -24.83
C LEU A 54 19.29 5.05 -24.61
N ASP A 55 19.40 5.88 -25.65
CA ASP A 55 19.99 7.23 -25.59
C ASP A 55 19.20 8.21 -24.68
N SER A 56 17.95 7.87 -24.32
CA SER A 56 17.13 8.65 -23.40
C SER A 56 17.31 8.28 -21.92
N VAL A 57 17.88 7.10 -21.64
CA VAL A 57 18.05 6.56 -20.28
C VAL A 57 19.51 6.63 -19.84
N PHE A 58 20.44 6.53 -20.78
CA PHE A 58 21.87 6.62 -20.52
C PHE A 58 22.47 7.82 -21.28
N TYR A 59 23.24 8.64 -20.56
CA TYR A 59 24.03 9.69 -21.19
C TYR A 59 25.01 9.06 -22.18
N SER A 60 25.08 9.60 -23.39
CA SER A 60 26.03 9.17 -24.42
C SER A 60 27.48 9.38 -24.01
N ASP A 61 27.73 10.31 -23.08
CA ASP A 61 29.00 10.53 -22.42
C ASP A 61 28.78 10.96 -20.96
N LEU A 62 29.49 10.33 -20.01
CA LEU A 62 29.46 10.68 -18.59
C LEU A 62 29.87 12.14 -18.34
N SER A 63 30.65 12.75 -19.24
CA SER A 63 31.01 14.16 -19.16
C SER A 63 29.80 15.10 -19.27
N SER A 64 28.71 14.66 -19.91
CA SER A 64 27.46 15.42 -20.01
C SER A 64 26.61 15.38 -18.74
N ALA A 65 26.84 14.38 -17.87
CA ALA A 65 26.16 14.23 -16.59
C ALA A 65 26.85 15.01 -15.45
N VAL A 66 28.08 15.48 -15.67
CA VAL A 66 28.90 16.16 -14.66
C VAL A 66 29.00 17.63 -15.03
N GLN A 67 28.53 18.52 -14.15
CA GLN A 67 28.70 19.97 -14.35
C GLN A 67 30.19 20.30 -14.49
N PRO A 68 30.61 21.06 -15.51
CA PRO A 68 32.02 21.30 -15.83
C PRO A 68 32.76 22.10 -14.74
N THR A 69 32.03 22.74 -13.83
CA THR A 69 32.59 23.55 -12.75
C THR A 69 32.00 23.15 -11.42
N ARG A 70 32.86 22.76 -10.48
CA ARG A 70 32.51 22.58 -9.08
C ARG A 70 32.05 23.94 -8.52
N PRO A 71 30.84 24.04 -7.92
CA PRO A 71 30.41 25.26 -7.25
C PRO A 71 31.44 25.68 -6.20
N SER A 72 31.80 26.95 -6.21
CA SER A 72 32.76 27.50 -5.25
C SER A 72 32.13 27.58 -3.86
N ALA A 73 32.94 27.46 -2.81
CA ALA A 73 32.47 27.58 -1.42
C ALA A 73 31.70 28.90 -1.14
N PRO A 74 32.05 30.05 -1.76
CA PRO A 74 31.25 31.27 -1.68
C PRO A 74 29.85 31.15 -2.30
N GLU A 75 29.68 30.45 -3.43
CA GLU A 75 28.39 30.26 -4.09
C GLU A 75 27.46 29.35 -3.27
N LEU A 76 28.02 28.30 -2.65
CA LEU A 76 27.29 27.42 -1.73
C LEU A 76 26.84 28.18 -0.47
N ARG A 77 27.69 29.07 0.07
CA ARG A 77 27.31 29.93 1.20
C ARG A 77 26.28 30.99 0.80
N GLY A 78 26.40 31.58 -0.39
CA GLY A 78 25.42 32.55 -0.90
C GLY A 78 24.03 31.93 -1.07
N ALA A 79 23.96 30.71 -1.62
CA ALA A 79 22.71 29.96 -1.74
C ALA A 79 22.11 29.57 -0.37
N ALA A 80 22.96 29.22 0.61
CA ALA A 80 22.53 28.94 1.98
C ALA A 80 22.02 30.19 2.70
N ILE A 81 22.67 31.34 2.52
CA ILE A 81 22.26 32.62 3.10
C ILE A 81 20.97 33.12 2.47
N ALA A 82 20.79 33.00 1.16
CA ALA A 82 19.54 33.34 0.47
C ALA A 82 18.35 32.47 0.91
N LYS A 83 18.60 31.19 1.22
CA LYS A 83 17.60 30.28 1.80
C LYS A 83 17.26 30.63 3.25
N ALA A 84 18.23 31.14 4.03
CA ALA A 84 18.03 31.60 5.40
C ALA A 84 17.27 32.95 5.48
N THR A 85 17.52 33.89 4.56
CA THR A 85 16.77 35.16 4.51
C THR A 85 15.34 34.99 3.97
N ALA A 86 15.10 34.00 3.10
CA ALA A 86 13.74 33.64 2.69
C ALA A 86 12.93 33.03 3.85
N ALA A 87 13.59 32.30 4.77
CA ALA A 87 12.96 31.77 5.98
C ALA A 87 12.71 32.86 7.03
N ALA A 88 13.60 33.85 7.16
CA ALA A 88 13.46 34.95 8.12
C ALA A 88 12.31 35.91 7.78
N ASN A 89 11.97 36.10 6.51
CA ASN A 89 10.87 36.98 6.08
C ASN A 89 9.46 36.38 6.25
N SER A 90 9.35 35.14 6.76
CA SER A 90 8.06 34.53 7.10
C SER A 90 7.77 34.52 8.62
N ALA A 91 8.65 35.10 9.43
CA ALA A 91 8.64 34.97 10.89
C ALA A 91 8.07 36.20 11.64
N ASP A 92 7.29 37.06 10.98
CA ASP A 92 6.67 38.22 11.64
C ASP A 92 5.16 38.26 11.42
N LYS A 93 4.48 37.36 12.13
CA LYS A 93 3.10 37.55 12.58
C LYS A 93 2.95 36.89 13.96
N PRO A 94 2.37 37.58 14.96
CA PRO A 94 2.30 37.03 16.31
C PRO A 94 1.40 35.80 16.32
N ALA A 95 1.91 34.73 16.93
CA ALA A 95 1.16 33.51 17.22
C ALA A 95 0.01 33.85 18.18
N GLY A 96 -1.20 33.89 17.62
CA GLY A 96 -2.42 33.69 18.38
C GLY A 96 -2.41 32.26 18.88
N GLN A 97 -2.45 32.13 20.19
CA GLN A 97 -2.62 30.91 20.94
C GLN A 97 -4.04 30.41 20.68
N ASP A 98 -4.22 29.57 19.66
CA ASP A 98 -5.46 28.85 19.39
C ASP A 98 -5.27 27.38 19.81
N ASP A 99 -6.27 26.87 20.51
CA ASP A 99 -6.28 25.63 21.28
C ASP A 99 -5.72 24.39 20.55
N GLU A 100 -4.80 23.73 21.26
CA GLU A 100 -4.07 22.53 20.89
C GLU A 100 -4.89 21.25 21.16
N SER A 101 -6.16 21.20 20.73
CA SER A 101 -7.04 20.04 20.94
C SER A 101 -8.12 19.84 19.88
N GLY A 102 -7.76 19.95 18.59
CA GLY A 102 -8.69 19.65 17.48
C GLY A 102 -8.11 19.81 16.07
N GLN A 103 -7.16 18.94 15.71
CA GLN A 103 -6.68 18.83 14.32
C GLN A 103 -7.58 17.84 13.55
N GLY A 104 -8.76 18.31 13.11
CA GLY A 104 -9.69 17.49 12.32
C GLY A 104 -9.05 16.91 11.06
N TRP A 105 -9.39 15.66 10.73
CA TRP A 105 -8.83 14.89 9.61
C TRP A 105 -8.97 15.59 8.25
N GLU A 106 -9.97 16.46 8.09
CA GLU A 106 -10.21 17.28 6.90
C GLU A 106 -9.03 18.17 6.51
N LYS A 107 -8.20 18.59 7.47
CA LYS A 107 -7.01 19.41 7.20
C LYS A 107 -5.93 18.60 6.48
N LEU A 108 -5.88 17.30 6.73
CA LEU A 108 -4.85 16.37 6.25
C LEU A 108 -5.26 15.69 4.95
N ILE A 109 -6.51 15.22 4.86
CA ILE A 109 -6.99 14.42 3.74
C ILE A 109 -8.44 14.74 3.40
N SER A 110 -8.74 14.82 2.09
CA SER A 110 -10.11 15.01 1.60
C SER A 110 -10.91 13.71 1.60
N ALA A 111 -12.23 13.82 1.74
CA ALA A 111 -13.17 12.69 1.61
C ALA A 111 -12.98 11.92 0.29
N VAL A 112 -12.76 12.65 -0.82
CA VAL A 112 -12.52 12.05 -2.14
C VAL A 112 -11.25 11.20 -2.14
N SER A 113 -10.15 11.68 -1.54
CA SER A 113 -8.91 10.92 -1.44
C SER A 113 -9.07 9.65 -0.61
N LEU A 114 -9.83 9.70 0.50
CA LEU A 114 -10.17 8.51 1.31
C LEU A 114 -10.94 7.49 0.48
N GLU A 115 -12.00 7.93 -0.20
CA GLU A 115 -12.85 7.04 -1.00
C GLU A 115 -12.10 6.39 -2.16
N ASP A 116 -11.26 7.16 -2.86
CA ASP A 116 -10.49 6.66 -3.98
C ASP A 116 -9.38 5.71 -3.54
N GLU A 117 -8.76 5.93 -2.38
CA GLU A 117 -7.79 4.98 -1.85
C GLU A 117 -8.44 3.70 -1.35
N ILE A 118 -9.64 3.74 -0.74
CA ILE A 118 -10.39 2.53 -0.39
C ILE A 118 -10.72 1.72 -1.65
N LYS A 119 -11.22 2.36 -2.70
CA LYS A 119 -11.52 1.69 -3.97
C LYS A 119 -10.24 1.10 -4.61
N SER A 120 -9.15 1.86 -4.64
CA SER A 120 -7.87 1.39 -5.19
C SER A 120 -7.30 0.21 -4.41
N THR A 121 -7.29 0.31 -3.07
CA THR A 121 -6.79 -0.75 -2.19
C THR A 121 -7.64 -2.00 -2.28
N LYS A 122 -8.97 -1.87 -2.37
CA LYS A 122 -9.86 -3.00 -2.64
C LYS A 122 -9.47 -3.73 -3.92
N LEU A 123 -9.19 -3.01 -5.01
CA LEU A 123 -8.82 -3.64 -6.28
C LEU A 123 -7.48 -4.42 -6.18
N ARG A 124 -6.50 -3.88 -5.43
CA ARG A 124 -5.24 -4.59 -5.15
C ARG A 124 -5.49 -5.86 -4.32
N PHE A 125 -6.24 -5.72 -3.23
CA PHE A 125 -6.61 -6.82 -2.36
C PHE A 125 -7.38 -7.92 -3.13
N ASP A 126 -8.31 -7.53 -4.00
CA ASP A 126 -9.06 -8.46 -4.83
C ASP A 126 -8.17 -9.29 -5.75
N ALA A 127 -7.08 -8.70 -6.27
CA ALA A 127 -6.11 -9.37 -7.12
C ALA A 127 -5.24 -10.38 -6.36
N VAL A 128 -5.05 -10.17 -5.06
CA VAL A 128 -4.31 -11.09 -4.17
C VAL A 128 -5.17 -12.31 -3.80
N ILE A 129 -6.45 -12.10 -3.51
CA ILE A 129 -7.37 -13.17 -3.07
C ILE A 129 -7.97 -13.92 -4.27
N THR A 130 -7.17 -14.80 -4.86
CA THR A 130 -7.55 -15.63 -6.02
C THR A 130 -7.77 -17.10 -5.65
N SER A 131 -6.73 -17.78 -5.17
CA SER A 131 -6.78 -19.19 -4.76
C SER A 131 -5.85 -19.47 -3.57
N PRO A 132 -6.07 -20.57 -2.81
CA PRO A 132 -5.30 -20.83 -1.60
C PRO A 132 -3.79 -21.02 -1.83
N GLY A 133 -3.34 -21.47 -3.02
CA GLY A 133 -1.93 -21.74 -3.31
C GLY A 133 -1.07 -20.46 -3.30
N PRO A 134 -1.32 -19.51 -4.23
CA PRO A 134 -0.64 -18.22 -4.29
C PRO A 134 -0.73 -17.41 -3.00
N PHE A 135 -1.88 -17.47 -2.31
CA PHE A 135 -2.05 -16.81 -1.03
C PHE A 135 -1.04 -17.33 0.01
N LYS A 136 -0.89 -18.65 0.14
CA LYS A 136 0.06 -19.25 1.09
C LYS A 136 1.53 -18.97 0.75
N SER A 137 1.86 -18.82 -0.53
CA SER A 137 3.25 -18.65 -0.99
C SER A 137 3.76 -17.21 -0.90
N GLY A 138 2.95 -16.26 -0.42
CA GLY A 138 3.37 -14.87 -0.26
C GLY A 138 2.21 -13.89 -0.22
N GLY A 139 1.12 -14.17 -0.94
CA GLY A 139 -0.02 -13.25 -1.03
C GLY A 139 -0.70 -12.92 0.30
N TYR A 140 -0.51 -13.73 1.35
CA TYR A 140 -0.96 -13.38 2.70
C TYR A 140 -0.29 -12.12 3.26
N GLN A 141 0.96 -11.81 2.86
CA GLN A 141 1.66 -10.58 3.25
C GLN A 141 1.09 -9.37 2.51
N ASP A 142 0.88 -9.48 1.19
CA ASP A 142 0.22 -8.43 0.40
C ASP A 142 -1.19 -8.13 0.95
N ALA A 143 -1.94 -9.19 1.29
CA ALA A 143 -3.24 -9.08 1.93
C ALA A 143 -3.16 -8.40 3.30
N ARG A 144 -2.12 -8.68 4.11
CA ARG A 144 -1.89 -7.99 5.39
C ARG A 144 -1.74 -6.49 5.17
N ASN A 145 -0.94 -6.09 4.19
CA ASN A 145 -0.67 -4.68 3.91
C ASN A 145 -1.92 -3.94 3.45
N ASP A 146 -2.63 -4.49 2.46
CA ASP A 146 -3.86 -3.88 1.95
C ASP A 146 -4.95 -3.81 3.04
N LEU A 147 -5.14 -4.87 3.83
CA LEU A 147 -6.13 -4.88 4.92
C LEU A 147 -5.76 -3.93 6.06
N SER A 148 -4.48 -3.80 6.40
CA SER A 148 -4.01 -2.84 7.41
C SER A 148 -4.27 -1.40 6.98
N MET A 149 -4.01 -1.11 5.70
CA MET A 149 -4.30 0.21 5.14
C MET A 149 -5.81 0.49 5.08
N LEU A 150 -6.63 -0.50 4.69
CA LEU A 150 -8.09 -0.37 4.72
C LEU A 150 -8.60 -0.13 6.14
N ALA A 151 -8.09 -0.86 7.14
CA ALA A 151 -8.45 -0.64 8.54
C ALA A 151 -8.11 0.79 8.99
N THR A 152 -6.93 1.28 8.63
CA THR A 152 -6.48 2.65 8.90
C THR A 152 -7.40 3.69 8.25
N LEU A 153 -7.76 3.51 6.97
CA LEU A 153 -8.66 4.43 6.26
C LEU A 153 -10.05 4.48 6.90
N PHE A 154 -10.61 3.32 7.27
CA PHE A 154 -11.90 3.29 7.95
C PHE A 154 -11.85 3.84 9.38
N ALA A 155 -10.75 3.67 10.10
CA ALA A 155 -10.52 4.32 11.39
C ALA A 155 -10.53 5.85 11.27
N VAL A 156 -9.87 6.39 10.24
CA VAL A 156 -9.88 7.83 9.94
C VAL A 156 -11.29 8.30 9.57
N ILE A 157 -12.05 7.53 8.79
CA ILE A 157 -13.44 7.86 8.44
C ILE A 157 -14.35 7.92 9.68
N ALA A 158 -14.16 7.02 10.64
CA ALA A 158 -14.95 6.98 11.87
C ALA A 158 -14.82 8.28 12.70
N GLU A 159 -13.65 8.92 12.64
CA GLU A 159 -13.34 10.18 13.32
C GLU A 159 -13.44 11.40 12.39
N TYR A 160 -13.81 11.24 11.12
CA TYR A 160 -13.82 12.33 10.15
C TYR A 160 -14.97 13.29 10.45
N ASP A 161 -14.72 14.59 10.49
CA ASP A 161 -15.76 15.57 10.85
C ASP A 161 -16.85 15.69 9.76
N GLY A 162 -16.46 15.62 8.48
CA GLY A 162 -17.36 15.76 7.33
C GLY A 162 -18.04 14.47 6.87
N GLU A 163 -18.76 14.61 5.75
CA GLU A 163 -19.42 13.49 5.08
C GLU A 163 -18.42 12.71 4.22
N VAL A 164 -18.30 11.42 4.52
CA VAL A 164 -17.53 10.47 3.70
C VAL A 164 -18.39 9.25 3.48
N ARG A 165 -18.30 8.66 2.29
CA ARG A 165 -18.98 7.38 2.04
C ARG A 165 -18.56 6.33 3.08
N TRP A 166 -19.52 5.52 3.52
CA TRP A 166 -19.34 4.44 4.50
C TRP A 166 -19.06 4.88 5.94
N LYS A 167 -19.30 6.15 6.29
CA LYS A 167 -19.10 6.65 7.65
C LYS A 167 -19.85 5.83 8.71
N ASP A 168 -21.10 5.46 8.42
CA ASP A 168 -21.96 4.70 9.34
C ASP A 168 -21.45 3.28 9.63
N GLU A 169 -20.73 2.68 8.69
CA GLU A 169 -20.17 1.33 8.82
C GLU A 169 -18.65 1.33 9.06
N SER A 170 -18.03 2.51 9.16
CA SER A 170 -16.58 2.66 9.18
C SER A 170 -15.92 1.97 10.38
N ALA A 171 -16.45 2.11 11.58
CA ALA A 171 -15.95 1.41 12.77
C ALA A 171 -16.03 -0.12 12.62
N ALA A 172 -17.14 -0.65 12.10
CA ALA A 172 -17.30 -2.10 11.88
C ALA A 172 -16.35 -2.60 10.78
N ALA A 173 -16.18 -1.83 9.70
CA ALA A 173 -15.25 -2.13 8.63
C ALA A 173 -13.80 -2.14 9.15
N ARG A 174 -13.40 -1.13 9.92
CA ARG A 174 -12.09 -1.04 10.59
C ARG A 174 -11.79 -2.32 11.37
N ASP A 175 -12.69 -2.75 12.25
CA ASP A 175 -12.46 -3.92 13.12
C ASP A 175 -12.34 -5.22 12.34
N LEU A 176 -13.20 -5.41 11.33
CA LEU A 176 -13.15 -6.59 10.47
C LEU A 176 -11.84 -6.66 9.67
N MET A 177 -11.40 -5.52 9.11
CA MET A 177 -10.16 -5.46 8.34
C MET A 177 -8.94 -5.62 9.24
N ALA A 178 -8.88 -4.92 10.39
CA ALA A 178 -7.78 -5.00 11.35
C ALA A 178 -7.58 -6.44 11.87
N ARG A 179 -8.66 -7.10 12.31
CA ARG A 179 -8.60 -8.49 12.77
C ARG A 179 -8.07 -9.43 11.68
N THR A 180 -8.55 -9.26 10.46
CA THR A 180 -8.12 -10.11 9.35
C THR A 180 -6.67 -9.82 8.96
N ALA A 181 -6.25 -8.56 8.96
CA ALA A 181 -4.86 -8.16 8.74
C ALA A 181 -3.91 -8.80 9.77
N PHE A 182 -4.28 -8.77 11.05
CA PHE A 182 -3.52 -9.41 12.11
C PHE A 182 -3.38 -10.93 11.89
N ASN A 183 -4.44 -11.59 11.42
CA ASN A 183 -4.44 -13.02 11.09
C ASN A 183 -3.61 -13.33 9.84
N CYS A 184 -3.48 -12.38 8.91
CA CYS A 184 -2.57 -12.41 7.76
C CYS A 184 -1.08 -12.36 8.13
N LYS A 185 -0.70 -12.62 9.39
CA LYS A 185 0.67 -13.06 9.74
C LYS A 185 0.98 -14.51 9.34
N ALA A 186 -0.03 -15.30 8.97
CA ALA A 186 0.13 -16.70 8.60
C ALA A 186 -0.52 -17.04 7.24
N GLY A 187 0.28 -17.59 6.33
CA GLY A 187 -0.20 -18.13 5.04
C GLY A 187 -0.89 -19.48 5.21
N SER A 188 -2.16 -19.49 5.65
CA SER A 188 -2.96 -20.72 5.85
C SER A 188 -4.28 -20.70 5.07
N VAL A 189 -4.92 -21.88 4.91
CA VAL A 189 -6.26 -21.97 4.28
C VAL A 189 -7.32 -21.24 5.11
N GLN A 190 -7.20 -21.30 6.44
CA GLN A 190 -8.13 -20.64 7.35
C GLN A 190 -8.07 -19.12 7.15
N VAL A 191 -6.87 -18.55 7.13
CA VAL A 191 -6.67 -17.11 6.92
C VAL A 191 -7.10 -16.70 5.51
N TYR A 192 -6.82 -17.52 4.49
CA TYR A 192 -7.34 -17.29 3.14
C TYR A 192 -8.87 -17.20 3.11
N ASN A 193 -9.57 -18.11 3.79
CA ASN A 193 -11.02 -18.10 3.83
C ASN A 193 -11.56 -16.85 4.57
N GLU A 194 -10.89 -16.40 5.62
CA GLU A 194 -11.24 -15.15 6.31
C GLU A 194 -11.04 -13.92 5.40
N ALA A 195 -9.89 -13.82 4.74
CA ALA A 195 -9.62 -12.76 3.77
C ALA A 195 -10.61 -12.78 2.60
N LYS A 196 -11.04 -13.96 2.15
CA LYS A 196 -12.09 -14.10 1.14
C LYS A 196 -13.43 -13.55 1.61
N LEU A 197 -13.79 -13.72 2.88
CA LEU A 197 -15.00 -13.10 3.43
C LEU A 197 -14.87 -11.57 3.44
N ARG A 198 -13.70 -11.03 3.81
CA ARG A 198 -13.45 -9.58 3.76
C ARG A 198 -13.53 -9.01 2.35
N LYS A 199 -13.12 -9.78 1.34
CA LYS A 199 -13.29 -9.41 -0.07
C LYS A 199 -14.77 -9.26 -0.44
N THR A 200 -15.64 -10.16 0.03
CA THR A 200 -17.09 -10.03 -0.13
C THR A 200 -17.62 -8.81 0.62
N ASP A 201 -17.23 -8.62 1.88
CA ASP A 201 -17.66 -7.47 2.68
C ASP A 201 -17.30 -6.13 2.02
N LEU A 202 -16.07 -6.00 1.51
CA LEU A 202 -15.63 -4.81 0.76
C LEU A 202 -16.39 -4.62 -0.55
N GLN A 203 -16.77 -5.71 -1.21
CA GLN A 203 -17.58 -5.64 -2.43
C GLN A 203 -19.00 -5.16 -2.13
N ASP A 204 -19.60 -5.63 -1.04
CA ASP A 204 -20.93 -5.21 -0.60
C ASP A 204 -20.91 -3.75 -0.13
N LEU A 205 -19.91 -3.36 0.66
CA LEU A 205 -19.73 -1.99 1.14
C LEU A 205 -19.53 -1.00 -0.02
N VAL A 206 -18.57 -1.27 -0.92
CA VAL A 206 -18.32 -0.42 -2.10
C VAL A 206 -19.50 -0.47 -3.09
N GLY A 207 -20.24 -1.58 -3.14
CA GLY A 207 -21.46 -1.73 -3.93
C GLY A 207 -22.68 -1.00 -3.36
N GLY A 208 -22.64 -0.59 -2.09
CA GLY A 208 -23.75 0.09 -1.41
C GLY A 208 -24.75 -0.85 -0.74
N SER A 209 -24.47 -2.16 -0.68
CA SER A 209 -25.26 -3.13 0.08
C SER A 209 -25.04 -3.03 1.59
N GLY A 210 -23.93 -2.40 2.01
CA GLY A 210 -23.55 -2.27 3.42
C GLY A 210 -22.93 -3.54 4.00
N LEU A 211 -22.58 -3.50 5.29
CA LEU A 211 -22.05 -4.65 6.03
C LEU A 211 -23.15 -5.40 6.78
N ASN A 212 -23.08 -6.73 6.78
CA ASN A 212 -24.00 -7.57 7.54
C ASN A 212 -23.73 -7.55 9.06
N SER A 213 -22.52 -7.16 9.47
CA SER A 213 -22.12 -7.04 10.88
C SER A 213 -22.13 -5.57 11.30
N ARG A 214 -22.73 -5.26 12.46
CA ARG A 214 -22.86 -3.89 12.98
C ARG A 214 -22.27 -3.70 14.38
N GLU A 215 -21.76 -4.75 15.00
CA GLU A 215 -20.98 -4.59 16.24
C GLU A 215 -19.60 -4.07 15.86
N ALA A 216 -19.21 -2.98 16.52
CA ALA A 216 -17.91 -2.33 16.36
C ALA A 216 -17.48 -1.78 17.71
N GLU A 217 -16.17 -1.75 17.93
CA GLU A 217 -15.61 -1.04 19.07
C GLU A 217 -15.89 0.46 18.93
N PRO A 218 -16.32 1.15 19.99
CA PRO A 218 -16.80 2.52 19.90
C PRO A 218 -15.68 3.53 19.58
N GLU A 219 -14.44 3.21 19.95
CA GLU A 219 -13.28 4.10 19.83
C GLU A 219 -12.16 3.42 19.05
N ASN A 220 -11.27 4.22 18.46
CA ASN A 220 -10.08 3.72 17.79
C ASN A 220 -8.99 3.41 18.83
N ASP A 221 -8.67 2.12 18.99
CA ASP A 221 -7.40 1.69 19.59
C ASP A 221 -6.38 1.48 18.47
N TRP A 222 -5.55 2.50 18.22
CA TRP A 222 -4.57 2.50 17.12
C TRP A 222 -3.57 1.36 17.21
N SER A 223 -3.24 0.90 18.42
CA SER A 223 -2.35 -0.26 18.64
C SER A 223 -2.94 -1.58 18.13
N MET A 224 -4.27 -1.66 18.01
CA MET A 224 -5.00 -2.84 17.55
C MET A 224 -5.44 -2.72 16.08
N ILE A 225 -5.34 -1.54 15.49
CA ILE A 225 -5.75 -1.26 14.10
C ILE A 225 -4.63 -1.58 13.12
N VAL A 226 -3.39 -1.14 13.42
CA VAL A 226 -2.28 -1.20 12.46
C VAL A 226 -0.92 -1.22 13.14
N ASP A 227 0.04 -1.90 12.51
CA ASP A 227 1.46 -1.87 12.89
C ASP A 227 2.25 -0.86 12.04
N ARG A 228 3.45 -0.47 12.48
CA ARG A 228 4.35 0.42 11.72
C ARG A 228 4.67 -0.11 10.31
N THR A 229 4.94 -1.41 10.17
CA THR A 229 5.45 -1.99 8.91
C THR A 229 4.51 -1.77 7.71
N PRO A 230 3.21 -2.12 7.76
CA PRO A 230 2.28 -1.80 6.68
C PRO A 230 2.20 -0.31 6.32
N LEU A 231 2.29 0.59 7.32
CA LEU A 231 2.28 2.03 7.08
C LEU A 231 3.54 2.49 6.35
N MET A 232 4.71 1.96 6.71
CA MET A 232 5.97 2.27 6.03
C MET A 232 5.99 1.75 4.60
N GLU A 233 5.52 0.53 4.35
CA GLU A 233 5.40 -0.01 2.99
C GLU A 233 4.42 0.82 2.14
N PHE A 234 3.35 1.33 2.76
CA PHE A 234 2.46 2.29 2.10
C PHE A 234 3.19 3.60 1.74
N LEU A 235 3.93 4.17 2.69
CA LEU A 235 4.68 5.43 2.48
C LEU A 235 5.74 5.28 1.40
N ASP A 236 6.47 4.16 1.37
CA ASP A 236 7.47 3.87 0.34
C ASP A 236 6.85 3.86 -1.05
N ARG A 237 5.75 3.12 -1.25
CA ARG A 237 5.03 3.11 -2.53
C ARG A 237 4.51 4.50 -2.88
N ALA A 238 3.89 5.20 -1.93
CA ALA A 238 3.35 6.54 -2.17
C ALA A 238 4.45 7.53 -2.59
N LEU A 239 5.65 7.44 -2.00
CA LEU A 239 6.77 8.31 -2.35
C LEU A 239 7.42 7.90 -3.67
N TYR A 240 7.87 6.65 -3.78
CA TYR A 240 8.75 6.18 -4.85
C TYR A 240 8.01 5.79 -6.13
N ASP A 241 6.82 5.20 -6.02
CA ASP A 241 6.05 4.77 -7.18
C ASP A 241 5.08 5.86 -7.65
N GLU A 242 4.59 6.69 -6.72
CA GLU A 242 3.54 7.66 -7.01
C GLU A 242 4.01 9.12 -7.04
N LEU A 243 4.68 9.63 -6.02
CA LEU A 243 5.04 11.06 -6.00
C LEU A 243 6.25 11.37 -6.89
N GLN A 244 7.37 10.66 -6.74
CA GLN A 244 8.60 10.96 -7.48
C GLN A 244 8.42 10.86 -9.00
N PRO A 245 7.92 9.74 -9.58
CA PRO A 245 7.83 9.59 -11.03
C PRO A 245 6.88 10.60 -11.66
N ASN A 246 5.81 10.95 -10.95
CA ASN A 246 4.76 11.84 -11.45
C ASN A 246 5.05 13.33 -11.17
N SER A 247 6.17 13.67 -10.54
CA SER A 247 6.55 15.06 -10.25
C SER A 247 7.87 15.51 -10.89
N ASN A 248 8.58 14.65 -11.63
CA ASN A 248 9.94 14.94 -12.13
C ASN A 248 10.10 16.26 -12.92
N ASP A 249 9.05 16.69 -13.62
CA ASP A 249 9.03 17.91 -14.42
C ASP A 249 7.65 18.59 -14.39
N ALA A 250 7.56 19.79 -14.96
CA ALA A 250 6.33 20.58 -14.92
C ALA A 250 5.16 19.97 -15.70
N LYS A 251 5.44 19.25 -16.79
CA LYS A 251 4.42 18.56 -17.57
C LYS A 251 3.86 17.39 -16.74
N SER A 252 4.74 16.58 -16.16
CA SER A 252 4.37 15.47 -15.28
C SER A 252 3.50 15.94 -14.10
N VAL A 253 3.86 17.05 -13.44
CA VAL A 253 3.05 17.63 -12.36
C VAL A 253 1.66 18.05 -12.85
N THR A 254 1.57 18.64 -14.04
CA THR A 254 0.31 19.11 -14.61
C THR A 254 -0.61 17.94 -14.99
N GLU A 255 -0.06 16.92 -15.64
CA GLU A 255 -0.80 15.74 -16.11
C GLU A 255 -1.28 14.84 -14.95
N ASN A 256 -0.58 14.87 -13.81
CA ASN A 256 -0.84 13.99 -12.67
C ASN A 256 -1.35 14.73 -11.41
N LYS A 257 -1.92 15.92 -11.57
CA LYS A 257 -2.29 16.82 -10.46
C LYS A 257 -3.13 16.13 -9.37
N ASP A 258 -4.18 15.40 -9.75
CA ASP A 258 -5.07 14.75 -8.79
C ASP A 258 -4.41 13.57 -8.09
N LYS A 259 -3.59 12.82 -8.83
CA LYS A 259 -2.81 11.70 -8.29
C LYS A 259 -1.77 12.18 -7.28
N LEU A 260 -1.07 13.27 -7.58
CA LEU A 260 -0.12 13.91 -6.67
C LEU A 260 -0.82 14.45 -5.42
N ARG A 261 -1.99 15.11 -5.58
CA ARG A 261 -2.79 15.59 -4.45
C ARG A 261 -3.18 14.44 -3.53
N LYS A 262 -3.78 13.38 -4.07
CA LYS A 262 -4.23 12.21 -3.31
C LYS A 262 -3.09 11.59 -2.51
N ASN A 263 -1.95 11.31 -3.15
CA ASN A 263 -0.82 10.68 -2.47
C ASN A 263 -0.17 11.59 -1.42
N ALA A 264 -0.12 12.91 -1.66
CA ALA A 264 0.34 13.85 -0.65
C ALA A 264 -0.58 13.88 0.59
N GLU A 265 -1.89 13.89 0.38
CA GLU A 265 -2.87 13.81 1.47
C GLU A 265 -2.78 12.50 2.25
N LEU A 266 -2.57 11.37 1.55
CA LEU A 266 -2.39 10.07 2.20
C LEU A 266 -1.10 10.00 3.01
N ILE A 267 0.01 10.56 2.53
CA ILE A 267 1.26 10.67 3.33
C ILE A 267 1.05 11.55 4.56
N ALA A 268 0.35 12.69 4.42
CA ALA A 268 0.02 13.55 5.55
C ALA A 268 -0.85 12.83 6.59
N MET A 269 -1.85 12.06 6.15
CA MET A 269 -2.69 11.26 7.02
C MET A 269 -1.87 10.16 7.72
N VAL A 270 -1.08 9.37 6.98
CA VAL A 270 -0.29 8.27 7.57
C VAL A 270 0.77 8.80 8.53
N GLY A 271 1.46 9.90 8.19
CA GLY A 271 2.42 10.53 9.11
C GLY A 271 1.77 10.97 10.43
N ASN A 272 0.52 11.43 10.38
CA ASN A 272 -0.26 11.76 11.59
C ASN A 272 -0.76 10.51 12.33
N VAL A 273 -1.15 9.45 11.62
CA VAL A 273 -1.52 8.15 12.23
C VAL A 273 -0.33 7.60 13.02
N MET A 274 0.88 7.67 12.48
CA MET A 274 2.08 7.13 13.12
C MET A 274 2.43 7.76 14.47
N THR A 275 1.87 8.93 14.79
CA THR A 275 2.05 9.60 16.09
C THR A 275 0.87 9.37 17.04
N ARG A 276 -0.04 8.45 16.73
CA ARG A 276 -1.19 8.13 17.60
C ARG A 276 -0.75 7.24 18.75
N GLU A 277 -1.37 7.47 19.91
CA GLU A 277 -1.12 6.70 21.13
C GLU A 277 -1.23 5.19 20.87
N GLY A 278 -0.32 4.42 21.47
CA GLY A 278 -0.26 2.97 21.33
C GLY A 278 0.56 2.47 20.14
N LEU A 279 0.97 3.33 19.21
CA LEU A 279 1.91 2.95 18.14
C LEU A 279 3.37 3.10 18.58
N ALA A 280 4.26 2.41 17.86
CA ALA A 280 5.69 2.41 18.12
C ALA A 280 6.28 3.84 18.05
N ASP A 281 7.05 4.19 19.08
CA ASP A 281 7.72 5.49 19.25
C ASP A 281 6.75 6.69 19.34
N ALA A 282 5.44 6.48 19.45
CA ALA A 282 4.45 7.56 19.41
C ALA A 282 4.60 8.58 20.55
N GLU A 283 5.15 8.19 21.69
CA GLU A 283 5.41 9.06 22.85
C GLU A 283 6.77 9.77 22.78
N ASP A 284 7.62 9.45 21.80
CA ASP A 284 8.92 10.07 21.62
C ASP A 284 8.77 11.43 20.89
N GLU A 285 9.17 12.51 21.55
CA GLU A 285 9.04 13.88 21.05
C GLU A 285 9.82 14.12 19.74
N GLU A 286 11.00 13.49 19.58
CA GLU A 286 11.81 13.63 18.37
C GLU A 286 11.18 12.86 17.21
N TYR A 287 10.66 11.66 17.47
CA TYR A 287 9.89 10.90 16.48
C TYR A 287 8.65 11.68 16.01
N GLN A 288 7.87 12.22 16.95
CA GLN A 288 6.70 13.05 16.61
C GLN A 288 7.11 14.24 15.74
N LYS A 289 8.19 14.94 16.08
CA LYS A 289 8.68 16.07 15.31
C LYS A 289 9.04 15.67 13.88
N LEU A 290 9.77 14.57 13.69
CA LEU A 290 10.17 14.07 12.37
C LEU A 290 8.95 13.66 11.54
N ALA A 291 7.97 12.99 12.15
CA ALA A 291 6.70 12.64 11.51
C ALA A 291 5.93 13.91 11.09
N GLN A 292 5.83 14.92 11.95
CA GLN A 292 5.16 16.19 11.63
C GLN A 292 5.88 16.98 10.52
N GLU A 293 7.21 16.91 10.43
CA GLU A 293 7.96 17.49 9.31
C GLU A 293 7.61 16.83 7.97
N MET A 294 7.42 15.50 7.96
CA MET A 294 6.92 14.77 6.79
C MET A 294 5.49 15.21 6.43
N VAL A 295 4.59 15.28 7.42
CA VAL A 295 3.20 15.74 7.22
C VAL A 295 3.18 17.14 6.60
N LYS A 296 3.95 18.08 7.15
CA LYS A 296 4.05 19.45 6.63
C LYS A 296 4.60 19.49 5.20
N SER A 297 5.61 18.67 4.90
CA SER A 297 6.19 18.57 3.56
C SER A 297 5.18 18.03 2.55
N ALA A 298 4.39 17.02 2.94
CA ALA A 298 3.31 16.48 2.12
C ALA A 298 2.21 17.53 1.86
N LEU A 299 1.77 18.27 2.87
CA LEU A 299 0.80 19.38 2.70
C LEU A 299 1.34 20.53 1.82
N SER A 300 2.66 20.71 1.79
CA SER A 300 3.30 21.69 0.89
C SER A 300 3.19 21.29 -0.58
N ILE A 301 3.09 19.99 -0.90
CA ILE A 301 2.77 19.50 -2.26
C ILE A 301 1.38 20.00 -2.67
N ARG A 302 0.37 19.82 -1.81
CA ARG A 302 -1.02 20.31 -2.06
C ARG A 302 -1.03 21.81 -2.34
N THR A 303 -0.34 22.58 -1.51
CA THR A 303 -0.20 24.03 -1.67
C THR A 303 0.45 24.41 -3.01
N GLY A 304 1.50 23.67 -3.43
CA GLY A 304 2.14 23.87 -4.73
C GLY A 304 1.20 23.57 -5.91
N LEU A 305 0.43 22.48 -5.82
CA LEU A 305 -0.55 22.11 -6.84
C LEU A 305 -1.67 23.14 -6.98
N GLU A 306 -2.18 23.69 -5.87
CA GLU A 306 -3.20 24.75 -5.89
C GLU A 306 -2.70 26.01 -6.61
N LYS A 307 -1.42 26.35 -6.43
CA LYS A 307 -0.77 27.49 -7.08
C LYS A 307 -0.29 27.21 -8.50
N ASN A 308 -0.46 25.96 -9.00
CA ASN A 308 0.12 25.47 -10.26
C ASN A 308 1.64 25.69 -10.33
N ASP A 309 2.33 25.60 -9.19
CA ASP A 309 3.78 25.77 -9.09
C ASP A 309 4.48 24.41 -9.07
N ALA A 310 4.88 23.94 -10.24
CA ALA A 310 5.57 22.66 -10.38
C ALA A 310 6.97 22.64 -9.75
N ALA A 311 7.63 23.80 -9.58
CA ALA A 311 8.90 23.85 -8.87
C ALA A 311 8.69 23.67 -7.37
N ALA A 312 7.67 24.31 -6.79
CA ALA A 312 7.30 24.11 -5.40
C ALA A 312 6.85 22.67 -5.11
N VAL A 313 6.07 22.06 -6.01
CA VAL A 313 5.68 20.64 -5.89
C VAL A 313 6.90 19.73 -5.83
N ARG A 314 7.84 19.88 -6.75
CA ARG A 314 9.08 19.08 -6.78
C ARG A 314 9.93 19.26 -5.53
N ALA A 315 10.09 20.51 -5.10
CA ALA A 315 10.82 20.81 -3.87
C ALA A 315 10.17 20.15 -2.65
N ALA A 316 8.84 20.17 -2.56
CA ALA A 316 8.09 19.54 -1.47
C ALA A 316 8.19 18.01 -1.50
N VAL A 317 8.13 17.36 -2.67
CA VAL A 317 8.38 15.91 -2.81
C VAL A 317 9.80 15.55 -2.34
N GLY A 318 10.79 16.37 -2.71
CA GLY A 318 12.17 16.21 -2.20
C GLY A 318 12.26 16.36 -0.68
N ALA A 319 11.47 17.26 -0.08
CA ALA A 319 11.42 17.43 1.38
C ALA A 319 10.78 16.23 2.08
N VAL A 320 9.71 15.62 1.52
CA VAL A 320 9.15 14.36 2.02
C VAL A 320 10.23 13.27 2.06
N SER A 321 10.97 13.10 0.96
CA SER A 321 12.07 12.12 0.91
C SER A 321 13.16 12.38 1.96
N GLN A 322 13.47 13.65 2.25
CA GLN A 322 14.43 14.01 3.29
C GLN A 322 13.91 13.68 4.69
N SER A 323 12.62 13.88 4.95
CA SER A 323 12.00 13.47 6.22
C SER A 323 12.06 11.95 6.40
N CYS A 324 11.84 11.15 5.35
CA CYS A 324 12.01 9.69 5.41
C CYS A 324 13.44 9.31 5.81
N THR A 325 14.46 9.91 5.18
CA THR A 325 15.86 9.67 5.53
C THR A 325 16.16 10.08 6.97
N ALA A 326 15.76 11.27 7.39
CA ALA A 326 16.01 11.78 8.74
C ALA A 326 15.37 10.90 9.83
N CYS A 327 14.16 10.40 9.59
CA CYS A 327 13.52 9.45 10.49
C CYS A 327 14.25 8.10 10.51
N HIS A 328 14.59 7.52 9.35
CA HIS A 328 15.26 6.22 9.27
C HIS A 328 16.73 6.22 9.71
N ASP A 329 17.35 7.38 9.90
CA ASP A 329 18.66 7.48 10.53
C ASP A 329 18.59 7.22 12.04
N GLN A 330 17.41 7.37 12.64
CA GLN A 330 17.19 7.23 14.09
C GLN A 330 16.22 6.08 14.46
N TYR A 331 15.15 5.87 13.70
CA TYR A 331 14.01 5.01 14.03
C TYR A 331 13.71 3.99 12.91
N ARG A 332 14.54 2.95 12.74
CA ARG A 332 14.31 1.87 11.76
C ARG A 332 13.39 0.77 12.29
#